data_AF-A0A542SCK0-F1
#
_entry.id   AF-A0A542SCK0-F1
#
_cell.length_a   1.000
_cell.length_b   1.000
_cell.length_c   1.000
_cell.angle_alpha   90.00
_cell.angle_beta   90.00
_cell.angle_gamma   90.00
#
_symmetry.space_group_name_H-M   'P 1'
#
loop_
_entity.id
_entity.type
_entity.pdbx_description
1 polymer ?
#
loop_
_entity_poly.entity_id
_entity_poly.type
_entity_poly.pdbx_seq_one_letter_code
_entity_poly.pdbx_strand_id
1 'polypeptide(L)'
;MSLAVPPPPPVAWQRLDPRMLLVHPIKEVGKFLPVLVGLLVAGGASGTGPWALLGVGIPVALGVVRYLTTTYRIAGGRVELRRGLLQRHTLSTPVDRVRTVDLTASPVHRLLGLTTVVIGTGSVTSDSDERLALDALPQEEAARLRAELLHTARPADGGSVLPGEQAEQEQVVARFVPRWLWYAPFSGTALVGLGAILATGAQLNESIQIRVSEEDLAAIDLTLVVGVVLGAIVLVVLLAVGGYLVTNGGFVLSRYGAAWHVRRGLLTRRETSIDVARLAGVSLGEPAALRVARGRRVGAIVTGLSGDRAGSAVLLPPAPRTTGYDVAAAVLGTPAPVSAALLPHGRAATTRRYSRALLGALPFVLTAVVAVLAGGPAWLLAGALLPVIVALALATDRARALGHAFVDGHVVMRSGSVLRSRDAVAAGHVIGWNQRATWFQRRAGLVALAATTAGGKGQVHVPDVPADAAIALAEAATPGLVGQFLEER
;
A
#
# COMPACT_ATOMS: atom_id res chain seq x y z
N MET A 1 -44.92 -25.72 23.45
CA MET A 1 -43.87 -26.70 23.79
C MET A 1 -42.74 -26.50 22.79
N SER A 2 -41.79 -25.61 23.11
CA SER A 2 -40.72 -25.19 22.21
C SER A 2 -39.63 -26.26 22.23
N LEU A 3 -39.42 -26.96 21.10
CA LEU A 3 -38.33 -27.91 20.95
C LEU A 3 -37.00 -27.13 20.96
N ALA A 4 -36.32 -27.18 22.10
CA ALA A 4 -34.95 -26.70 22.22
C ALA A 4 -34.07 -27.61 21.36
N VAL A 5 -33.59 -27.08 20.23
CA VAL A 5 -32.52 -27.68 19.44
C VAL A 5 -31.32 -27.86 20.37
N PRO A 6 -30.80 -29.09 20.56
CA PRO A 6 -29.63 -29.30 21.41
C PRO A 6 -28.44 -28.50 20.86
N PRO A 7 -27.62 -27.86 21.71
CA PRO A 7 -26.43 -27.17 21.26
C PRO A 7 -25.55 -28.16 20.48
N PRO A 8 -24.96 -27.76 19.34
CA PRO A 8 -24.05 -28.63 18.60
C PRO A 8 -22.92 -29.11 19.54
N PRO A 9 -22.45 -30.35 19.39
CA PRO A 9 -21.41 -30.89 20.25
C PRO A 9 -20.17 -29.97 20.23
N PRO A 10 -19.50 -29.77 21.37
CA PRO A 10 -18.35 -28.87 21.44
C PRO A 10 -17.24 -29.38 20.52
N VAL A 11 -16.99 -28.66 19.44
CA VAL A 11 -15.87 -28.94 18.54
C VAL A 11 -14.56 -28.82 19.34
N ALA A 12 -13.71 -29.83 19.26
CA ALA A 12 -12.47 -29.90 20.01
C ALA A 12 -11.45 -28.85 19.54
N TRP A 13 -10.65 -28.33 20.46
CA TRP A 13 -9.53 -27.43 20.15
C TRP A 13 -8.46 -28.17 19.35
N GLN A 14 -8.11 -27.64 18.19
CA GLN A 14 -7.06 -28.20 17.36
C GLN A 14 -5.73 -27.49 17.66
N ARG A 15 -4.66 -28.28 17.76
CA ARG A 15 -3.29 -27.76 17.83
C ARG A 15 -2.84 -27.39 16.42
N LEU A 16 -1.90 -26.45 16.34
CA LEU A 16 -1.29 -26.12 15.06
C LEU A 16 -0.44 -27.28 14.56
N ASP A 17 -0.28 -27.36 13.24
CA ASP A 17 0.49 -28.43 12.59
C ASP A 17 1.89 -28.53 13.23
N PRO A 18 2.38 -29.75 13.56
CA PRO A 18 3.71 -29.97 14.14
C PRO A 18 4.86 -29.35 13.34
N ARG A 19 4.70 -29.15 12.03
CA ARG A 19 5.68 -28.44 11.18
C ARG A 19 5.91 -26.99 11.62
N MET A 20 5.00 -26.42 12.39
CA MET A 20 5.09 -25.06 12.90
C MET A 20 6.11 -24.89 14.04
N LEU A 21 6.56 -25.99 14.65
CA LEU A 21 7.68 -26.02 15.61
C LEU A 21 9.01 -25.62 14.97
N LEU A 22 9.16 -25.77 13.64
CA LEU A 22 10.32 -25.29 12.87
C LEU A 22 10.16 -23.83 12.42
N VAL A 23 8.93 -23.41 12.10
CA VAL A 23 8.65 -22.08 11.52
C VAL A 23 8.87 -20.95 12.52
N HIS A 24 8.37 -21.11 13.75
CA HIS A 24 8.41 -20.02 14.74
C HIS A 24 9.82 -19.68 15.23
N PRO A 25 10.71 -20.66 15.55
CA PRO A 25 12.10 -20.38 15.88
C PRO A 25 12.83 -19.65 14.75
N ILE A 26 12.68 -20.09 13.49
CA ILE A 26 13.35 -19.45 12.35
C ILE A 26 12.87 -18.00 12.15
N LYS A 27 11.55 -17.76 12.27
CA LYS A 27 10.98 -16.41 12.22
C LYS A 27 11.55 -15.52 13.34
N GLU A 28 11.65 -16.02 14.57
CA GLU A 28 12.21 -15.26 15.69
C GLU A 28 13.70 -14.97 15.50
N VAL A 29 14.51 -15.98 15.18
CA VAL A 29 15.94 -15.79 14.88
C VAL A 29 16.15 -14.72 13.80
N GLY A 30 15.31 -14.71 12.75
CA GLY A 30 15.35 -13.67 11.72
C GLY A 30 15.04 -12.25 12.24
N LYS A 31 14.12 -12.09 13.20
CA LYS A 31 13.83 -10.78 13.83
C LYS A 31 14.99 -10.29 14.70
N PHE A 32 15.67 -11.21 15.37
CA PHE A 32 16.83 -10.91 16.20
C PHE A 32 18.13 -10.81 15.39
N LEU A 33 18.10 -11.03 14.08
CA LEU A 33 19.29 -11.00 13.21
C LEU A 33 20.08 -9.68 13.31
N PRO A 34 19.46 -8.47 13.32
CA PRO A 34 20.22 -7.23 13.49
C PRO A 34 20.93 -7.14 14.84
N VAL A 35 20.29 -7.64 15.91
CA VAL A 35 20.87 -7.69 17.27
C VAL A 35 22.01 -8.71 17.31
N LEU A 36 21.84 -9.86 16.67
CA LEU A 36 22.87 -10.90 16.55
C LEU A 36 24.08 -10.42 15.75
N VAL A 37 23.86 -9.72 14.64
CA VAL A 37 24.93 -9.10 13.83
C VAL A 37 25.61 -8.00 14.62
N GLY A 38 24.86 -7.14 15.32
CA GLY A 38 25.43 -6.13 16.21
C GLY A 38 26.28 -6.73 17.32
N LEU A 39 25.82 -7.84 17.93
CA LEU A 39 26.56 -8.58 18.96
C LEU A 39 27.82 -9.24 18.38
N LEU A 40 27.77 -9.76 17.16
CA LEU A 40 28.92 -10.37 16.48
C LEU A 40 29.99 -9.32 16.12
N VAL A 41 29.57 -8.16 15.60
CA VAL A 41 30.46 -7.05 15.24
C VAL A 41 31.06 -6.41 16.49
N ALA A 42 30.27 -6.20 17.55
CA ALA A 42 30.76 -5.69 18.83
C ALA A 42 31.61 -6.71 19.60
N GLY A 43 31.32 -8.00 19.46
CA GLY A 43 32.02 -9.11 20.13
C GLY A 43 33.31 -9.55 19.44
N GLY A 44 33.60 -9.05 18.24
CA GLY A 44 34.84 -9.33 17.51
C GLY A 44 36.13 -8.88 18.22
N ALA A 45 36.02 -7.99 19.21
CA ALA A 45 37.16 -7.49 19.99
C ALA A 45 37.44 -8.24 21.30
N SER A 46 36.52 -9.08 21.81
CA SER A 46 36.63 -9.71 23.13
C SER A 46 36.32 -11.21 23.18
N GLY A 47 36.17 -11.86 22.02
CA GLY A 47 35.85 -13.28 21.91
C GLY A 47 34.35 -13.53 22.08
N THR A 48 33.77 -14.32 21.18
CA THR A 48 32.35 -14.70 21.23
C THR A 48 32.11 -15.64 22.41
N GLY A 49 31.92 -15.08 23.61
CA GLY A 49 31.61 -15.83 24.83
C GLY A 49 30.22 -16.49 24.82
N PRO A 50 29.79 -17.06 25.97
CA PRO A 50 28.51 -17.77 26.12
C PRO A 50 27.27 -16.94 25.71
N TRP A 51 27.42 -15.61 25.64
CA TRP A 51 26.40 -14.67 25.21
C TRP A 51 25.90 -14.90 23.78
N ALA A 52 26.73 -15.45 22.88
CA ALA A 52 26.29 -15.82 21.54
C ALA A 52 25.25 -16.96 21.56
N LEU A 53 25.41 -17.92 22.48
CA LEU A 53 24.44 -19.01 22.68
C LEU A 53 23.13 -18.49 23.27
N LEU A 54 23.17 -17.49 24.15
CA LEU A 54 21.97 -16.83 24.67
C LEU A 54 21.26 -16.00 23.58
N GLY A 55 22.03 -15.34 22.70
CA GLY A 55 21.49 -14.58 21.57
C GLY A 55 20.68 -15.45 20.60
N VAL A 56 21.06 -16.71 20.39
CA VAL A 56 20.32 -17.66 19.53
C VAL A 56 19.28 -18.47 20.33
N GLY A 57 19.63 -18.87 21.56
CA GLY A 57 18.81 -19.72 22.41
C GLY A 57 17.52 -19.06 22.87
N ILE A 58 17.56 -17.76 23.23
CA ILE A 58 16.37 -17.01 23.68
C ILE A 58 15.30 -16.92 22.57
N PRO A 59 15.62 -16.50 21.33
CA PRO A 59 14.66 -16.49 20.21
C PRO A 59 14.07 -17.88 19.90
N VAL A 60 14.90 -18.92 19.95
CA VAL A 60 14.46 -20.30 19.70
C VAL A 60 13.49 -20.77 20.79
N ALA A 61 13.84 -20.55 22.06
CA ALA A 61 12.99 -20.90 23.20
C ALA A 61 11.64 -20.15 23.15
N LEU A 62 11.66 -18.84 22.85
CA LEU A 62 10.45 -18.05 22.63
C LEU A 62 9.59 -18.60 21.48
N GLY A 63 10.21 -19.04 20.39
CA GLY A 63 9.54 -19.66 19.26
C GLY A 63 8.84 -20.98 19.62
N VAL A 64 9.50 -21.85 20.38
CA VAL A 64 8.96 -23.14 20.84
C VAL A 64 7.83 -22.92 21.85
N VAL A 65 8.02 -22.02 22.82
CA VAL A 65 7.00 -21.71 23.82
C VAL A 65 5.75 -21.12 23.18
N ARG A 66 5.91 -20.27 22.15
CA ARG A 66 4.77 -19.74 21.38
C ARG A 66 4.01 -20.84 20.62
N TYR A 67 4.72 -21.81 20.05
CA TYR A 67 4.08 -22.97 19.42
C TYR A 67 3.20 -23.75 20.42
N LEU A 68 3.74 -24.04 21.61
CA LEU A 68 3.02 -24.82 22.62
C LEU A 68 1.79 -24.11 23.21
N THR A 69 1.75 -22.78 23.16
CA THR A 69 0.69 -21.96 23.77
C THR A 69 -0.39 -21.50 22.79
N THR A 70 -0.23 -21.78 21.50
CA THR A 70 -1.18 -21.35 20.47
C THR A 70 -2.12 -22.52 20.11
N THR A 71 -3.43 -22.28 20.18
CA THR A 71 -4.46 -23.27 19.79
C THR A 71 -5.59 -22.57 19.05
N TYR A 72 -6.24 -23.27 18.12
CA TYR A 72 -7.34 -22.72 17.33
C TYR A 72 -8.55 -23.66 17.34
N ARG A 73 -9.73 -23.06 17.13
CA ARG A 73 -10.98 -23.80 16.97
C ARG A 73 -11.84 -23.14 15.90
N ILE A 74 -12.40 -23.96 15.02
CA ILE A 74 -13.39 -23.55 14.02
C ILE A 74 -14.70 -24.25 14.42
N ALA A 75 -15.66 -23.50 14.95
CA ALA A 75 -16.93 -24.05 15.43
C ALA A 75 -18.10 -23.10 15.14
N GLY A 76 -19.19 -23.62 14.56
CA GLY A 76 -20.46 -22.91 14.45
C GLY A 76 -20.39 -21.53 13.78
N GLY A 77 -19.59 -21.37 12.72
CA GLY A 77 -19.44 -20.09 12.04
C GLY A 77 -18.62 -19.06 12.83
N ARG A 78 -17.73 -19.48 13.74
CA ARG A 78 -16.76 -18.60 14.43
C ARG A 78 -15.36 -19.22 14.38
N VAL A 79 -14.36 -18.38 14.10
CA VAL A 79 -12.95 -18.74 14.25
C VAL A 79 -12.47 -18.16 15.58
N GLU A 80 -12.01 -19.04 16.46
CA GLU A 80 -11.47 -18.68 17.78
C GLU A 80 -9.98 -19.02 17.83
N LEU A 81 -9.15 -18.02 18.16
CA LEU A 81 -7.72 -18.17 18.37
C LEU A 81 -7.39 -17.87 19.83
N ARG A 82 -6.68 -18.79 20.49
CA ARG A 82 -6.12 -18.58 21.82
C ARG A 82 -4.60 -18.47 21.70
N ARG A 83 -4.04 -17.36 22.20
CA ARG A 83 -2.60 -17.09 22.23
C ARG A 83 -2.22 -16.44 23.56
N GLY A 84 -1.05 -16.78 24.10
CA GLY A 84 -0.49 -16.10 25.27
C GLY A 84 0.36 -16.99 26.16
N LEU A 85 1.48 -16.45 26.64
CA LEU A 85 2.37 -17.11 27.60
C LEU A 85 2.04 -16.71 29.05
N LEU A 86 1.95 -15.40 29.30
CA LEU A 86 1.65 -14.80 30.61
C LEU A 86 0.22 -14.23 30.65
N GLN A 87 -0.21 -13.56 29.57
CA GLN A 87 -1.54 -12.99 29.43
C GLN A 87 -2.28 -13.71 28.30
N ARG A 88 -3.42 -14.33 28.62
CA ARG A 88 -4.20 -15.15 27.68
C ARG A 88 -5.12 -14.24 26.86
N HIS A 89 -4.89 -14.16 25.56
CA HIS A 89 -5.76 -13.46 24.62
C HIS A 89 -6.63 -14.48 23.88
N THR A 90 -7.94 -14.28 23.93
CA THR A 90 -8.91 -15.05 23.13
C THR A 90 -9.51 -14.11 22.10
N LEU A 91 -9.21 -14.34 20.82
CA LEU A 91 -9.78 -13.61 19.71
C LEU A 91 -10.87 -14.49 19.09
N SER A 92 -12.12 -14.01 19.09
CA SER A 92 -13.23 -14.69 18.41
C SER A 92 -13.77 -13.79 17.32
N THR A 93 -13.88 -14.32 16.10
CA THR A 93 -14.53 -13.59 14.99
C THR A 93 -15.61 -14.47 14.35
N PRO A 94 -16.86 -13.99 14.27
CA PRO A 94 -17.90 -14.57 13.42
C PRO A 94 -17.47 -14.60 11.95
N VAL A 95 -17.73 -15.71 11.26
CA VAL A 95 -17.45 -15.95 9.84
C VAL A 95 -18.14 -14.91 8.95
N ASP A 96 -19.31 -14.44 9.38
CA ASP A 96 -20.09 -13.35 8.75
C ASP A 96 -19.34 -12.01 8.70
N ARG A 97 -18.26 -11.85 9.49
CA ARG A 97 -17.38 -10.67 9.52
C ARG A 97 -16.03 -10.89 8.83
N VAL A 98 -15.82 -12.01 8.14
CA VAL A 98 -14.62 -12.22 7.30
C VAL A 98 -14.73 -11.34 6.07
N ARG A 99 -13.91 -10.29 5.99
CA ARG A 99 -14.03 -9.26 4.93
C ARG A 99 -13.02 -9.40 3.80
N THR A 100 -11.83 -9.90 4.12
CA THR A 100 -10.79 -10.25 3.15
C THR A 100 -9.99 -11.45 3.65
N VAL A 101 -9.63 -12.35 2.72
CA VAL A 101 -8.77 -13.50 2.99
C VAL A 101 -7.48 -13.31 2.21
N ASP A 102 -6.40 -13.03 2.93
CA ASP A 102 -5.05 -12.96 2.37
C ASP A 102 -4.32 -14.27 2.69
N LEU A 103 -3.90 -15.00 1.66
CA LEU A 103 -3.01 -16.15 1.83
C LEU A 103 -1.58 -15.66 1.65
N THR A 104 -0.74 -15.87 2.67
CA THR A 104 0.68 -15.55 2.61
C THR A 104 1.52 -16.78 2.90
N ALA A 105 2.38 -17.17 1.97
CA ALA A 105 3.33 -18.25 2.15
C ALA A 105 4.75 -17.68 2.08
N SER A 106 5.44 -17.60 3.23
CA SER A 106 6.87 -17.21 3.25
C SER A 106 7.76 -18.38 2.78
N PRO A 107 9.05 -18.16 2.46
CA PRO A 107 9.94 -19.22 1.99
C PRO A 107 9.96 -20.46 2.90
N VAL A 108 9.98 -20.25 4.22
CA VAL A 108 9.95 -21.32 5.22
C VAL A 108 8.62 -22.08 5.20
N HIS A 109 7.50 -21.38 4.98
CA HIS A 109 6.18 -22.03 4.87
C HIS A 109 6.09 -22.84 3.58
N ARG A 110 6.59 -22.29 2.47
CA ARG A 110 6.63 -22.96 1.16
C ARG A 110 7.46 -24.24 1.20
N LEU A 111 8.63 -24.23 1.87
CA LEU A 111 9.46 -25.41 2.03
C LEU A 111 8.74 -26.51 2.83
N LEU A 112 7.90 -26.12 3.79
CA LEU A 112 7.15 -27.03 4.66
C LEU A 112 5.72 -27.34 4.17
N GLY A 113 5.30 -26.80 3.02
CA GLY A 113 3.96 -26.99 2.43
C GLY A 113 2.82 -26.24 3.15
N LEU A 114 3.15 -25.21 3.93
CA LEU A 114 2.24 -24.45 4.78
C LEU A 114 1.87 -23.10 4.16
N THR A 115 0.72 -22.53 4.56
CA THR A 115 0.31 -21.16 4.23
C THR A 115 -0.33 -20.49 5.44
N THR A 116 -0.02 -19.21 5.65
CA THR A 116 -0.67 -18.37 6.65
C THR A 116 -1.92 -17.75 6.02
N VAL A 117 -3.09 -17.96 6.61
CA VAL A 117 -4.34 -17.33 6.22
C VAL A 117 -4.58 -16.14 7.14
N VAL A 118 -4.50 -14.92 6.59
CA VAL A 118 -4.80 -13.71 7.36
C VAL A 118 -6.20 -13.24 7.04
N ILE A 119 -7.06 -13.33 8.04
CA ILE A 119 -8.46 -12.91 7.96
C ILE A 119 -8.56 -11.46 8.43
N GLY A 120 -8.99 -10.57 7.52
CA GLY A 120 -9.27 -9.17 7.84
C GLY A 120 -10.70 -9.01 8.32
N THR A 121 -10.89 -8.55 9.55
CA THR A 121 -12.21 -8.44 10.21
C THR A 121 -12.65 -6.99 10.40
N GLY A 122 -12.15 -6.04 9.61
CA GLY A 122 -12.66 -4.67 9.50
C GLY A 122 -12.75 -3.82 10.78
N SER A 123 -12.32 -4.30 11.95
CA SER A 123 -12.21 -3.51 13.18
C SER A 123 -10.93 -2.70 13.17
N VAL A 124 -11.04 -1.45 13.64
CA VAL A 124 -9.90 -0.56 13.85
C VAL A 124 -9.17 -1.06 15.09
N THR A 125 -8.23 -1.97 14.92
CA THR A 125 -7.18 -2.17 15.92
C THR A 125 -5.83 -1.99 15.26
N SER A 126 -5.14 -0.97 15.76
CA SER A 126 -3.83 -0.48 15.34
C SER A 126 -2.72 -1.49 15.60
N ASP A 127 -3.02 -2.56 16.33
CA ASP A 127 -2.03 -3.49 16.80
C ASP A 127 -1.80 -4.65 15.81
N SER A 128 -0.53 -4.90 15.53
CA SER A 128 -0.10 -5.92 14.57
C SER A 128 -0.31 -7.35 15.11
N ASP A 129 -0.46 -7.50 16.43
CA ASP A 129 -0.58 -8.78 17.14
C ASP A 129 -2.04 -9.27 17.33
N GLU A 130 -3.05 -8.44 17.05
CA GLU A 130 -4.49 -8.80 17.19
C GLU A 130 -5.14 -9.25 15.87
N ARG A 131 -4.37 -9.35 14.79
CA ARG A 131 -4.85 -9.85 13.51
C ARG A 131 -5.06 -11.36 13.61
N LEU A 132 -6.25 -11.84 13.27
CA LEU A 132 -6.55 -13.26 13.21
C LEU A 132 -5.83 -13.90 12.01
N ALA A 133 -4.56 -14.25 12.22
CA ALA A 133 -3.77 -15.04 11.30
C ALA A 133 -3.88 -16.50 11.75
N LEU A 134 -4.60 -17.32 10.98
CA LEU A 134 -4.43 -18.78 11.08
C LEU A 134 -3.08 -19.09 10.41
N ASP A 135 -2.05 -19.21 11.23
CA ASP A 135 -0.73 -19.64 10.76
C ASP A 135 -0.78 -21.16 10.48
N ALA A 136 -0.12 -21.57 9.39
CA ALA A 136 0.14 -22.97 9.05
C ALA A 136 -1.09 -23.89 8.78
N LEU A 137 -1.95 -23.50 7.83
CA LEU A 137 -2.82 -24.48 7.16
C LEU A 137 -2.07 -25.15 5.99
N PRO A 138 -2.23 -26.46 5.76
CA PRO A 138 -1.81 -27.11 4.52
C PRO A 138 -2.39 -26.36 3.32
N GLN A 139 -1.60 -26.21 2.26
CA GLN A 139 -1.99 -25.39 1.10
C GLN A 139 -3.35 -25.79 0.50
N GLU A 140 -3.66 -27.09 0.48
CA GLU A 140 -4.94 -27.62 -0.02
C GLU A 140 -6.12 -27.30 0.91
N GLU A 141 -5.93 -27.43 2.22
CA GLU A 141 -6.95 -27.06 3.21
C GLU A 141 -7.18 -25.55 3.24
N ALA A 142 -6.14 -24.74 3.13
CA ALA A 142 -6.25 -23.28 3.01
C ALA A 142 -7.03 -22.86 1.76
N ALA A 143 -6.85 -23.57 0.64
CA ALA A 143 -7.62 -23.33 -0.58
C ALA A 143 -9.10 -23.75 -0.42
N ARG A 144 -9.38 -24.89 0.24
CA ARG A 144 -10.74 -25.35 0.55
C ARG A 144 -11.47 -24.42 1.53
N LEU A 145 -10.84 -24.05 2.64
CA LEU A 145 -11.37 -23.08 3.61
C LEU A 145 -11.66 -21.73 2.95
N ARG A 146 -10.82 -21.29 2.02
CA ARG A 146 -11.09 -20.07 1.24
C ARG A 146 -12.34 -20.21 0.37
N ALA A 147 -12.48 -21.31 -0.37
CA ALA A 147 -13.66 -21.54 -1.20
C ALA A 147 -14.93 -21.55 -0.32
N GLU A 148 -14.88 -22.23 0.82
CA GLU A 148 -15.99 -22.35 1.76
C GLU A 148 -16.35 -20.99 2.42
N LEU A 149 -15.36 -20.20 2.84
CA LEU A 149 -15.58 -18.88 3.44
C LEU A 149 -16.07 -17.84 2.42
N LEU A 150 -15.65 -17.94 1.15
CA LEU A 150 -16.15 -17.07 0.08
C LEU A 150 -17.55 -17.46 -0.40
N HIS A 151 -17.90 -18.76 -0.38
CA HIS A 151 -19.24 -19.23 -0.74
C HIS A 151 -20.28 -19.00 0.37
N THR A 152 -19.90 -19.13 1.65
CA THR A 152 -20.82 -18.97 2.79
C THR A 152 -21.18 -17.50 3.06
N ALA A 153 -20.36 -16.55 2.60
CA ALA A 153 -20.64 -15.11 2.72
C ALA A 153 -21.77 -14.62 1.78
N ARG A 154 -22.34 -15.49 0.92
CA ARG A 154 -23.60 -15.24 0.23
C ARG A 154 -24.77 -15.55 1.19
N PRO A 155 -25.62 -14.58 1.55
CA PRO A 155 -26.94 -14.92 2.07
C PRO A 155 -27.64 -15.77 1.02
N ALA A 156 -28.29 -16.84 1.45
CA ALA A 156 -29.18 -17.63 0.63
C ALA A 156 -30.38 -16.77 0.20
N ASP A 157 -30.23 -15.99 -0.86
CA ASP A 157 -31.37 -15.61 -1.68
C ASP A 157 -31.78 -16.85 -2.47
N GLY A 158 -32.94 -17.39 -2.08
CA GLY A 158 -33.49 -18.65 -2.58
C GLY A 158 -33.72 -18.62 -4.08
N GLY A 159 -32.84 -19.29 -4.81
CA GLY A 159 -33.06 -19.73 -6.18
C GLY A 159 -32.39 -21.09 -6.33
N SER A 160 -33.19 -22.14 -6.49
CA SER A 160 -32.71 -23.49 -6.80
C SER A 160 -31.98 -23.47 -8.15
N VAL A 161 -30.65 -23.40 -8.13
CA VAL A 161 -29.83 -23.61 -9.32
C VAL A 161 -29.44 -25.09 -9.37
N LEU A 162 -29.79 -25.72 -10.49
CA LEU A 162 -29.50 -27.12 -10.82
C LEU A 162 -27.97 -27.39 -10.79
N PRO A 163 -27.52 -28.60 -10.40
CA PRO A 163 -26.11 -28.95 -10.45
C PRO A 163 -25.70 -29.23 -11.91
N GLY A 164 -25.24 -28.19 -12.62
CA GLY A 164 -24.81 -28.33 -14.01
C GLY A 164 -24.24 -27.11 -14.75
N GLU A 165 -24.29 -25.88 -14.21
CA GLU A 165 -23.91 -24.69 -14.99
C GLU A 165 -22.52 -24.14 -14.67
N GLN A 166 -21.60 -24.45 -15.61
CA GLN A 166 -20.38 -23.71 -15.96
C GLN A 166 -19.39 -23.45 -14.83
N ALA A 167 -18.30 -24.24 -14.82
CA ALA A 167 -17.06 -23.85 -14.16
C ALA A 167 -16.66 -22.44 -14.64
N GLU A 168 -16.87 -21.44 -13.77
CA GLU A 168 -16.53 -20.04 -14.03
C GLU A 168 -15.06 -19.97 -14.50
N GLN A 169 -14.86 -19.70 -15.78
CA GLN A 169 -13.52 -19.70 -16.38
C GLN A 169 -12.69 -18.58 -15.75
N GLU A 170 -11.49 -18.91 -15.27
CA GLU A 170 -10.54 -17.93 -14.73
C GLU A 170 -10.11 -16.97 -15.86
N GLN A 171 -10.65 -15.75 -15.85
CA GLN A 171 -10.28 -14.73 -16.82
C GLN A 171 -9.05 -13.98 -16.32
N VAL A 172 -7.89 -14.26 -16.92
CA VAL A 172 -6.64 -13.56 -16.59
C VAL A 172 -6.61 -12.19 -17.29
N VAL A 173 -6.56 -11.11 -16.50
CA VAL A 173 -6.53 -9.73 -17.01
C VAL A 173 -5.11 -9.21 -17.17
N ALA A 174 -4.21 -9.54 -16.23
CA ALA A 174 -2.82 -9.13 -16.32
C ALA A 174 -1.87 -10.20 -15.77
N ARG A 175 -0.71 -10.34 -16.41
CA ARG A 175 0.36 -11.25 -16.01
C ARG A 175 1.70 -10.54 -16.00
N PHE A 176 2.53 -10.90 -15.05
CA PHE A 176 3.91 -10.47 -14.99
C PHE A 176 4.64 -10.84 -16.28
N VAL A 177 5.36 -9.85 -16.81
CA VAL A 177 6.29 -10.05 -17.92
C VAL A 177 7.63 -9.43 -17.53
N PRO A 178 8.79 -10.04 -17.89
CA PRO A 178 10.10 -9.53 -17.51
C PRO A 178 10.36 -8.07 -17.89
N ARG A 179 9.72 -7.56 -18.96
CA ARG A 179 9.80 -6.14 -19.35
C ARG A 179 9.33 -5.18 -18.25
N TRP A 180 8.56 -5.64 -17.27
CA TRP A 180 8.13 -4.81 -16.14
C TRP A 180 9.28 -4.45 -15.19
N LEU A 181 10.40 -5.17 -15.23
CA LEU A 181 11.61 -4.83 -14.47
C LEU A 181 12.15 -3.44 -14.83
N TRP A 182 11.86 -2.93 -16.03
CA TRP A 182 12.13 -1.55 -16.43
C TRP A 182 11.56 -0.52 -15.44
N TYR A 183 10.40 -0.80 -14.83
CA TYR A 183 9.75 0.12 -13.90
C TYR A 183 10.32 0.05 -12.47
N ALA A 184 11.24 -0.87 -12.19
CA ALA A 184 11.78 -1.08 -10.85
C ALA A 184 12.56 0.13 -10.31
N PRO A 185 13.49 0.77 -11.06
CA PRO A 185 14.22 1.96 -10.59
C PRO A 185 13.32 3.17 -10.38
N PHE A 186 12.15 3.18 -11.03
CA PHE A 186 11.15 4.25 -10.94
C PHE A 186 10.09 3.99 -9.87
N SER A 187 10.14 2.83 -9.22
CA SER A 187 9.25 2.47 -8.11
C SER A 187 9.75 3.04 -6.79
N GLY A 188 8.90 3.07 -5.77
CA GLY A 188 9.29 3.51 -4.42
C GLY A 188 10.43 2.68 -3.81
N THR A 189 10.67 1.47 -4.31
CA THR A 189 11.76 0.59 -3.83
C THR A 189 13.14 1.19 -4.07
N ALA A 190 13.34 1.92 -5.17
CA ALA A 190 14.62 2.56 -5.46
C ALA A 190 14.95 3.67 -4.46
N LEU A 191 13.93 4.45 -4.03
CA LEU A 191 14.10 5.49 -3.01
C LEU A 191 14.47 4.89 -1.64
N VAL A 192 13.85 3.76 -1.27
CA VAL A 192 14.21 3.04 -0.04
C VAL A 192 15.63 2.49 -0.13
N GLY A 193 16.02 1.91 -1.27
CA GLY A 193 17.38 1.41 -1.50
C GLY A 193 18.42 2.52 -1.42
N LEU A 194 18.14 3.67 -2.04
CA LEU A 194 18.99 4.87 -1.96
C LEU A 194 19.11 5.36 -0.50
N GLY A 195 18.00 5.46 0.22
CA GLY A 195 18.00 5.85 1.63
C GLY A 195 18.81 4.90 2.50
N ALA A 196 18.74 3.59 2.25
CA ALA A 196 19.54 2.59 2.95
C ALA A 196 21.03 2.77 2.67
N ILE A 197 21.44 2.97 1.42
CA ILE A 197 22.84 3.21 1.06
C ILE A 197 23.37 4.49 1.72
N LEU A 198 22.61 5.58 1.68
CA LEU A 198 23.00 6.83 2.33
C LEU A 198 23.11 6.67 3.85
N ALA A 199 22.17 5.96 4.48
CA ALA A 199 22.20 5.68 5.91
C ALA A 199 23.41 4.81 6.29
N THR A 200 23.70 3.75 5.53
CA THR A 200 24.87 2.91 5.75
C THR A 200 26.17 3.70 5.54
N GLY A 201 26.24 4.54 4.51
CA GLY A 201 27.38 5.43 4.28
C GLY A 201 27.62 6.40 5.44
N ALA A 202 26.56 7.04 5.95
CA ALA A 202 26.63 7.91 7.12
C ALA A 202 27.10 7.16 8.37
N GLN A 203 26.55 5.96 8.60
CA GLN A 203 26.92 5.12 9.75
C GLN A 203 28.38 4.64 9.69
N LEU A 204 28.88 4.30 8.50
CA LEU A 204 30.29 3.94 8.29
C LEU A 204 31.22 5.14 8.51
N ASN A 205 30.80 6.34 8.10
CA ASN A 205 31.54 7.56 8.35
C ASN A 205 31.69 7.84 9.86
N GLU A 206 30.60 7.67 10.63
CA GLU A 206 30.63 7.80 12.10
C GLU A 206 31.50 6.74 12.77
N SER A 207 31.48 5.49 12.29
CA SER A 207 32.21 4.39 12.94
C SER A 207 33.70 4.34 12.63
N ILE A 208 34.12 4.78 11.44
CA ILE A 208 35.53 4.70 11.00
C ILE A 208 36.27 6.03 11.22
N GLN A 209 35.59 7.11 11.66
CA GLN A 209 36.15 8.47 11.80
C GLN A 209 37.06 8.83 10.62
N ILE A 210 36.58 8.64 9.40
CA ILE A 210 37.34 8.95 8.19
C ILE A 210 37.59 10.46 8.17
N ARG A 211 38.75 10.88 8.69
CA ARG A 211 39.24 12.25 8.57
C ARG A 211 39.80 12.40 7.18
N VAL A 212 38.95 12.88 6.28
CA VAL A 212 39.38 13.28 4.95
C VAL A 212 40.20 14.56 5.09
N SER A 213 41.51 14.49 4.79
CA SER A 213 42.39 15.65 4.77
C SER A 213 42.12 16.51 3.52
N GLU A 214 42.53 17.78 3.54
CA GLU A 214 42.49 18.64 2.34
C GLU A 214 43.35 18.06 1.20
N GLU A 215 44.44 17.37 1.54
CA GLU A 215 45.29 16.66 0.59
C GLU A 215 44.59 15.45 -0.05
N ASP A 216 43.75 14.74 0.73
CA ASP A 216 42.95 13.62 0.21
C ASP A 216 41.91 14.12 -0.78
N LEU A 217 41.23 15.23 -0.47
CA LEU A 217 40.25 15.89 -1.36
C LEU A 217 40.89 16.38 -2.66
N ALA A 218 42.13 16.88 -2.60
CA ALA A 218 42.89 17.30 -3.77
C ALA A 218 43.34 16.12 -4.65
N ALA A 219 43.49 14.93 -4.07
CA ALA A 219 43.82 13.69 -4.78
C ALA A 219 42.59 12.98 -5.37
N ILE A 220 41.37 13.43 -5.07
CA ILE A 220 40.15 12.88 -5.66
C ILE A 220 40.07 13.28 -7.13
N ASP A 221 40.46 12.35 -8.00
CA ASP A 221 40.22 12.49 -9.44
C ASP A 221 38.71 12.48 -9.72
N LEU A 222 38.26 13.38 -10.61
CA LEU A 222 36.90 13.40 -11.12
C LEU A 222 36.49 12.02 -11.67
N THR A 223 37.42 11.26 -12.25
CA THR A 223 37.15 9.90 -12.73
C THR A 223 36.75 8.95 -11.60
N LEU A 224 37.40 9.04 -10.43
CA LEU A 224 37.07 8.25 -9.25
C LEU A 224 35.68 8.62 -8.73
N VAL A 225 35.36 9.92 -8.63
CA VAL A 225 34.03 10.39 -8.20
C VAL A 225 32.95 9.87 -9.13
N VAL A 226 33.14 10.05 -10.43
CA VAL A 226 32.20 9.58 -11.45
C VAL A 226 32.06 8.06 -11.37
N GLY A 227 33.15 7.31 -11.20
CA GLY A 227 33.15 5.86 -11.04
C GLY A 227 32.36 5.40 -9.81
N VAL A 228 32.58 6.02 -8.65
CA VAL A 228 31.85 5.72 -7.40
C VAL A 228 30.37 6.04 -7.54
N VAL A 229 30.02 7.21 -8.11
CA VAL A 229 28.63 7.61 -8.32
C VAL A 229 27.92 6.66 -9.29
N LEU A 230 28.56 6.29 -10.40
CA LEU A 230 28.01 5.32 -11.36
C LEU A 230 27.86 3.94 -10.71
N GLY A 231 28.86 3.49 -9.95
CA GLY A 231 28.79 2.22 -9.20
C GLY A 231 27.63 2.21 -8.20
N ALA A 232 27.42 3.29 -7.45
CA ALA A 232 26.30 3.45 -6.54
C ALA A 232 24.95 3.43 -7.28
N ILE A 233 24.84 4.12 -8.43
CA ILE A 233 23.64 4.10 -9.26
C ILE A 233 23.34 2.69 -9.76
N VAL A 234 24.34 1.97 -10.27
CA VAL A 234 24.19 0.58 -10.73
C VAL A 234 23.73 -0.32 -9.58
N LEU A 235 24.32 -0.18 -8.39
CA LEU A 235 23.92 -0.93 -7.21
C LEU A 235 22.47 -0.65 -6.82
N VAL A 236 22.04 0.62 -6.76
CA VAL A 236 20.64 1.00 -6.49
C VAL A 236 19.71 0.37 -7.51
N VAL A 237 20.07 0.39 -8.80
CA VAL A 237 19.27 -0.20 -9.88
C VAL A 237 19.17 -1.72 -9.70
N LEU A 238 20.28 -2.41 -9.45
CA LEU A 238 20.28 -3.86 -9.23
C LEU A 238 19.43 -4.25 -8.01
N LEU A 239 19.56 -3.53 -6.90
CA LEU A 239 18.74 -3.73 -5.70
C LEU A 239 17.26 -3.45 -5.97
N ALA A 240 16.94 -2.40 -6.72
CA ALA A 240 15.56 -2.08 -7.09
C ALA A 240 14.96 -3.16 -7.99
N VAL A 241 15.69 -3.63 -9.00
CA VAL A 241 15.28 -4.72 -9.91
C VAL A 241 15.08 -6.03 -9.14
N GLY A 242 16.05 -6.42 -8.30
CA GLY A 242 15.96 -7.60 -7.46
C GLY A 242 14.78 -7.53 -6.48
N GLY A 243 14.61 -6.40 -5.79
CA GLY A 243 13.48 -6.17 -4.88
C GLY A 243 12.13 -6.19 -5.59
N TYR A 244 12.04 -5.59 -6.78
CA TYR A 244 10.83 -5.62 -7.59
C TYR A 244 10.50 -7.05 -8.06
N LEU A 245 11.50 -7.82 -8.51
CA LEU A 245 11.33 -9.21 -8.94
C LEU A 245 10.89 -10.10 -7.78
N VAL A 246 11.51 -9.95 -6.61
CA VAL A 246 11.14 -10.70 -5.39
C VAL A 246 9.70 -10.42 -4.97
N THR A 247 9.28 -9.15 -5.02
CA THR A 247 7.96 -8.71 -4.54
C THR A 247 6.82 -8.89 -5.54
N ASN A 248 7.10 -8.79 -6.84
CA ASN A 248 6.08 -8.79 -7.90
C ASN A 248 6.28 -9.89 -8.95
N GLY A 249 7.34 -10.68 -8.89
CA GLY A 249 7.53 -11.80 -9.81
C GLY A 249 6.42 -12.84 -9.64
N GLY A 250 6.04 -13.48 -10.76
CA GLY A 250 4.89 -14.38 -10.80
C GLY A 250 3.55 -13.68 -10.59
N PHE A 251 3.48 -12.35 -10.75
CA PHE A 251 2.23 -11.60 -10.61
C PHE A 251 1.16 -12.08 -11.62
N VAL A 252 -0.05 -12.32 -11.14
CA VAL A 252 -1.24 -12.62 -11.94
C VAL A 252 -2.44 -11.92 -11.31
N LEU A 253 -3.17 -11.16 -12.11
CA LEU A 253 -4.50 -10.66 -11.80
C LEU A 253 -5.51 -11.45 -12.63
N SER A 254 -6.41 -12.15 -11.95
CA SER A 254 -7.50 -12.89 -12.58
C SER A 254 -8.84 -12.56 -11.93
N ARG A 255 -9.91 -12.75 -12.69
CA ARG A 255 -11.28 -12.71 -12.21
C ARG A 255 -11.83 -14.12 -12.18
N TYR A 256 -12.42 -14.50 -11.04
CA TYR A 256 -13.11 -15.76 -10.86
C TYR A 256 -14.50 -15.45 -10.28
N GLY A 257 -15.53 -15.60 -11.11
CA GLY A 257 -16.90 -15.22 -10.77
C GLY A 257 -17.03 -13.77 -10.26
N ALA A 258 -17.43 -13.66 -9.00
CA ALA A 258 -17.64 -12.39 -8.28
C ALA A 258 -16.41 -11.90 -7.49
N ALA A 259 -15.23 -12.48 -7.69
CA ALA A 259 -14.01 -12.07 -6.98
C ALA A 259 -12.83 -11.81 -7.93
N TRP A 260 -12.05 -10.79 -7.58
CA TRP A 260 -10.75 -10.49 -8.15
C TRP A 260 -9.66 -11.18 -7.32
N HIS A 261 -8.78 -11.92 -7.98
CA HIS A 261 -7.65 -12.59 -7.36
C HIS A 261 -6.34 -11.99 -7.83
N VAL A 262 -5.52 -11.58 -6.87
CA VAL A 262 -4.18 -11.06 -7.11
C VAL A 262 -3.19 -12.02 -6.48
N ARG A 263 -2.40 -12.69 -7.31
CA ARG A 263 -1.26 -13.52 -6.88
C ARG A 263 0.04 -12.79 -7.19
N ARG A 264 1.00 -12.74 -6.26
CA ARG A 264 2.34 -12.15 -6.51
C ARG A 264 3.41 -12.61 -5.54
N GLY A 265 4.67 -12.47 -5.96
CA GLY A 265 5.87 -12.66 -5.15
C GLY A 265 6.55 -14.01 -5.42
N LEU A 266 7.89 -14.00 -5.48
CA LEU A 266 8.69 -15.20 -5.75
C LEU A 266 9.14 -15.90 -4.47
N LEU A 267 9.61 -15.12 -3.50
CA LEU A 267 10.07 -15.64 -2.20
C LEU A 267 8.88 -15.82 -1.27
N THR A 268 8.15 -14.73 -1.02
CA THR A 268 6.91 -14.76 -0.25
C THR A 268 5.74 -14.62 -1.21
N ARG A 269 5.01 -15.71 -1.45
CA ARG A 269 3.79 -15.68 -2.26
C ARG A 269 2.67 -15.05 -1.45
N ARG A 270 2.04 -14.02 -2.01
CA ARG A 270 0.85 -13.37 -1.47
C ARG A 270 -0.28 -13.53 -2.46
N GLU A 271 -1.42 -13.99 -1.97
CA GLU A 271 -2.64 -14.09 -2.74
C GLU A 271 -3.76 -13.37 -2.00
N THR A 272 -4.31 -12.34 -2.65
CA THR A 272 -5.37 -11.49 -2.11
C THR A 272 -6.62 -11.68 -2.96
N SER A 273 -7.75 -11.92 -2.29
CA SER A 273 -9.06 -12.01 -2.95
C SER A 273 -9.92 -10.82 -2.57
N ILE A 274 -10.47 -10.14 -3.57
CA ILE A 274 -11.31 -8.95 -3.42
C ILE A 274 -12.66 -9.25 -4.05
N ASP A 275 -13.72 -9.27 -3.24
CA ASP A 275 -15.09 -9.38 -3.73
C ASP A 275 -15.48 -8.14 -4.54
N VAL A 276 -16.09 -8.34 -5.71
CA VAL A 276 -16.59 -7.28 -6.58
C VAL A 276 -17.61 -6.41 -5.87
N ALA A 277 -18.46 -6.98 -5.01
CA ALA A 277 -19.47 -6.22 -4.25
C ALA A 277 -18.85 -5.23 -3.26
N ARG A 278 -17.57 -5.44 -2.88
CA ARG A 278 -16.83 -4.59 -1.93
C ARG A 278 -15.89 -3.61 -2.62
N LEU A 279 -15.74 -3.73 -3.93
CA LEU A 279 -14.89 -2.85 -4.72
C LEU A 279 -15.62 -1.54 -5.02
N ALA A 280 -15.32 -0.51 -4.24
CA ALA A 280 -15.88 0.82 -4.45
C ALA A 280 -15.29 1.54 -5.68
N GLY A 281 -14.10 1.15 -6.10
CA GLY A 281 -13.44 1.77 -7.26
C GLY A 281 -11.95 1.47 -7.38
N VAL A 282 -11.24 2.28 -8.15
CA VAL A 282 -9.81 2.12 -8.43
C VAL A 282 -9.05 3.44 -8.25
N SER A 283 -7.81 3.32 -7.80
CA SER A 283 -6.84 4.42 -7.70
C SER A 283 -5.69 4.16 -8.65
N LEU A 284 -5.54 5.01 -9.67
CA LEU A 284 -4.39 5.00 -10.56
C LEU A 284 -3.30 5.90 -10.00
N GLY A 285 -2.26 5.27 -9.46
CA GLY A 285 -1.09 5.97 -8.97
C GLY A 285 -0.11 6.28 -10.11
N GLU A 286 0.22 7.55 -10.25
CA GLU A 286 1.15 8.07 -11.25
C GLU A 286 2.29 8.92 -10.61
N PRO A 287 3.16 8.30 -9.80
CA PRO A 287 4.35 8.98 -9.30
C PRO A 287 5.20 9.61 -10.43
N ALA A 288 5.88 10.72 -10.17
CA ALA A 288 6.71 11.44 -11.14
C ALA A 288 7.72 10.52 -11.85
N ALA A 289 8.46 9.70 -11.10
CA ALA A 289 9.40 8.73 -11.65
C ALA A 289 8.72 7.74 -12.62
N LEU A 290 7.56 7.20 -12.25
CA LEU A 290 6.80 6.31 -13.14
C LEU A 290 6.24 7.03 -14.36
N ARG A 291 5.82 8.30 -14.24
CA ARG A 291 5.34 9.09 -15.38
C ARG A 291 6.42 9.29 -16.43
N VAL A 292 7.67 9.55 -16.00
CA VAL A 292 8.83 9.64 -16.91
C VAL A 292 9.03 8.32 -17.66
N ALA A 293 8.92 7.19 -16.95
CA ALA A 293 9.01 5.86 -17.54
C ALA A 293 7.73 5.41 -18.30
N ARG A 294 6.69 6.25 -18.40
CA ARG A 294 5.36 5.91 -18.95
C ARG A 294 4.69 4.71 -18.26
N GLY A 295 4.97 4.53 -16.97
CA GLY A 295 4.41 3.50 -16.10
C GLY A 295 3.33 4.03 -15.15
N ARG A 296 2.58 3.10 -14.57
CA ARG A 296 1.53 3.34 -13.57
C ARG A 296 1.41 2.18 -12.61
N ARG A 297 0.77 2.41 -11.47
CA ARG A 297 0.28 1.37 -10.57
C ARG A 297 -1.22 1.52 -10.40
N VAL A 298 -1.92 0.41 -10.15
CA VAL A 298 -3.36 0.42 -9.90
C VAL A 298 -3.63 -0.18 -8.52
N GLY A 299 -4.39 0.54 -7.70
CA GLY A 299 -4.90 0.07 -6.43
C GLY A 299 -6.42 -0.06 -6.45
N ALA A 300 -6.97 -0.97 -5.68
CA ALA A 300 -8.40 -1.08 -5.42
C ALA A 300 -8.79 -0.18 -4.25
N ILE A 301 -9.91 0.52 -4.39
CA ILE A 301 -10.61 1.19 -3.29
C ILE A 301 -11.66 0.18 -2.82
N VAL A 302 -11.37 -0.51 -1.72
CA VAL A 302 -12.21 -1.62 -1.22
C VAL A 302 -12.80 -1.25 0.13
N THR A 303 -14.08 -1.56 0.33
CA THR A 303 -14.78 -1.36 1.60
C THR A 303 -14.42 -2.43 2.62
N GLY A 304 -14.32 -2.04 3.90
CA GLY A 304 -14.09 -3.00 5.00
C GLY A 304 -12.66 -3.53 5.13
N LEU A 305 -11.69 -2.94 4.43
CA LEU A 305 -10.25 -3.14 4.63
C LEU A 305 -9.69 -2.04 5.55
N SER A 306 -8.97 -2.43 6.62
CA SER A 306 -8.46 -1.52 7.66
C SER A 306 -6.92 -1.55 7.79
N GLY A 307 -6.33 -0.49 8.34
CA GLY A 307 -4.87 -0.38 8.63
C GLY A 307 -3.99 -0.12 7.42
N ASP A 308 -2.72 -0.57 7.43
CA ASP A 308 -1.76 -0.42 6.31
C ASP A 308 -2.25 -1.01 4.97
N ARG A 309 -3.28 -1.88 5.01
CA ARG A 309 -3.93 -2.45 3.81
C ARG A 309 -5.11 -1.60 3.31
N ALA A 310 -5.61 -0.65 4.12
CA ALA A 310 -6.65 0.31 3.74
C ALA A 310 -6.16 1.32 2.70
N GLY A 311 -4.84 1.51 2.54
CA GLY A 311 -4.28 2.48 1.61
C GLY A 311 -4.60 2.27 0.13
N SER A 312 -4.91 1.02 -0.26
CA SER A 312 -5.43 0.53 -1.54
C SER A 312 -4.84 -0.88 -1.75
N ALA A 313 -5.66 -1.92 -1.89
CA ALA A 313 -5.13 -3.24 -2.21
C ALA A 313 -4.48 -3.19 -3.61
N VAL A 314 -3.26 -3.69 -3.77
CA VAL A 314 -2.53 -3.58 -5.04
C VAL A 314 -3.23 -4.46 -6.09
N LEU A 315 -3.79 -3.84 -7.14
CA LEU A 315 -4.35 -4.53 -8.30
C LEU A 315 -3.33 -4.67 -9.43
N LEU A 316 -2.41 -3.73 -9.57
CA LEU A 316 -1.32 -3.80 -10.54
C LEU A 316 -0.07 -3.13 -9.96
N PRO A 317 1.07 -3.83 -9.85
CA PRO A 317 2.35 -3.21 -9.49
C PRO A 317 2.78 -2.19 -10.57
N PRO A 318 3.84 -1.41 -10.35
CA PRO A 318 4.39 -0.51 -11.38
C PRO A 318 4.60 -1.23 -12.71
N ALA A 319 3.82 -0.88 -13.73
CA ALA A 319 3.74 -1.55 -15.03
C ALA A 319 3.43 -0.51 -16.13
N PRO A 320 3.45 -0.88 -17.42
CA PRO A 320 3.16 0.05 -18.51
C PRO A 320 1.81 0.75 -18.34
N ARG A 321 1.73 2.03 -18.72
CA ARG A 321 0.49 2.82 -18.62
C ARG A 321 -0.71 2.14 -19.28
N THR A 322 -0.51 1.46 -20.41
CA THR A 322 -1.56 0.78 -21.18
C THR A 322 -2.17 -0.35 -20.35
N THR A 323 -1.34 -1.24 -19.81
CA THR A 323 -1.79 -2.31 -18.90
C THR A 323 -2.50 -1.74 -17.67
N GLY A 324 -2.07 -0.59 -17.16
CA GLY A 324 -2.78 0.10 -16.08
C GLY A 324 -4.19 0.57 -16.46
N TYR A 325 -4.38 1.06 -17.69
CA TYR A 325 -5.70 1.41 -18.22
C TYR A 325 -6.56 0.17 -18.43
N ASP A 326 -6.01 -0.88 -19.04
CA ASP A 326 -6.73 -2.12 -19.34
C ASP A 326 -7.23 -2.79 -18.05
N VAL A 327 -6.36 -2.87 -17.03
CA VAL A 327 -6.72 -3.40 -15.71
C VAL A 327 -7.79 -2.55 -15.04
N ALA A 328 -7.63 -1.23 -15.02
CA ALA A 328 -8.62 -0.35 -14.40
C ALA A 328 -9.97 -0.41 -15.12
N ALA A 329 -9.99 -0.47 -16.45
CA ALA A 329 -11.19 -0.60 -17.25
C ALA A 329 -11.88 -1.95 -17.02
N ALA A 330 -11.12 -3.05 -16.99
CA ALA A 330 -11.65 -4.38 -16.71
C ALA A 330 -12.24 -4.48 -15.29
N VAL A 331 -11.62 -3.82 -14.32
CA VAL A 331 -12.05 -3.81 -12.92
C VAL A 331 -13.29 -2.95 -12.70
N LEU A 332 -13.40 -1.80 -13.35
CA LEU A 332 -14.59 -0.93 -13.28
C LEU A 332 -15.73 -1.38 -14.22
N GLY A 333 -15.46 -2.27 -15.17
CA GLY A 333 -16.41 -2.67 -16.21
C GLY A 333 -16.61 -1.64 -17.34
N THR A 334 -15.96 -0.47 -17.25
CA THR A 334 -15.98 0.58 -18.27
C THR A 334 -14.61 1.29 -18.36
N PRO A 335 -14.13 1.64 -19.57
CA PRO A 335 -12.92 2.43 -19.74
C PRO A 335 -13.10 3.93 -19.48
N ALA A 336 -14.35 4.44 -19.44
CA ALA A 336 -14.61 5.88 -19.41
C ALA A 336 -14.05 6.59 -18.15
N PRO A 337 -14.21 6.06 -16.92
CA PRO A 337 -13.70 6.72 -15.71
C PRO A 337 -12.17 6.86 -15.70
N VAL A 338 -11.46 6.04 -16.48
CA VAL A 338 -10.00 6.02 -16.54
C VAL A 338 -9.47 6.93 -17.65
N SER A 339 -10.19 7.01 -18.77
CA SER A 339 -9.75 7.70 -20.00
C SER A 339 -10.38 9.08 -20.20
N ALA A 340 -11.55 9.35 -19.61
CA ALA A 340 -12.28 10.61 -19.80
C ALA A 340 -11.43 11.83 -19.44
N ALA A 341 -11.65 12.91 -20.20
CA ALA A 341 -11.13 14.23 -19.87
C ALA A 341 -11.75 14.72 -18.56
N LEU A 342 -10.94 15.39 -17.73
CA LEU A 342 -11.40 15.95 -16.46
C LEU A 342 -11.65 17.45 -16.63
N LEU A 343 -12.69 17.94 -15.98
CA LEU A 343 -12.97 19.37 -15.89
C LEU A 343 -11.83 20.05 -15.11
N PRO A 344 -11.10 20.99 -15.72
CA PRO A 344 -10.05 21.73 -15.04
C PRO A 344 -10.66 22.74 -14.06
N HIS A 345 -9.94 23.07 -12.99
CA HIS A 345 -10.44 23.95 -11.93
C HIS A 345 -10.25 25.46 -12.22
N GLY A 346 -9.91 25.82 -13.45
CA GLY A 346 -9.81 27.21 -13.91
C GLY A 346 -8.61 28.01 -13.38
N ARG A 347 -8.66 29.32 -13.64
CA ARG A 347 -7.55 30.25 -13.38
C ARG A 347 -7.29 30.46 -11.89
N ALA A 348 -8.35 30.60 -11.07
CA ALA A 348 -8.21 30.84 -9.62
C ALA A 348 -7.48 29.68 -8.90
N ALA A 349 -7.81 28.43 -9.24
CA ALA A 349 -7.10 27.27 -8.71
C ALA A 349 -5.64 27.25 -9.16
N THR A 350 -5.39 27.59 -10.43
CA THR A 350 -4.05 27.65 -11.02
C THR A 350 -3.18 28.69 -10.32
N THR A 351 -3.64 29.94 -10.20
CA THR A 351 -2.89 31.02 -9.54
C THR A 351 -2.54 30.65 -8.10
N ARG A 352 -3.46 29.99 -7.38
CA ARG A 352 -3.21 29.50 -6.02
C ARG A 352 -2.12 28.42 -5.96
N ARG A 353 -1.95 27.58 -6.99
CA ARG A 353 -0.85 26.60 -7.05
C ARG A 353 0.50 27.25 -7.25
N TYR A 354 0.57 28.26 -8.12
CA TYR A 354 1.79 29.05 -8.33
C TYR A 354 2.16 29.84 -7.07
N SER A 355 1.21 30.56 -6.48
CA SER A 355 1.49 31.35 -5.27
C SER A 355 1.96 30.48 -4.12
N ARG A 356 1.32 29.34 -3.85
CA ARG A 356 1.76 28.43 -2.78
C ARG A 356 3.11 27.79 -3.04
N ALA A 357 3.44 27.46 -4.30
CA ALA A 357 4.74 26.89 -4.63
C ALA A 357 5.85 27.93 -4.47
N LEU A 358 5.64 29.16 -4.96
CA LEU A 358 6.61 30.25 -4.85
C LEU A 358 6.79 30.71 -3.40
N LEU A 359 5.70 30.79 -2.61
CA LEU A 359 5.78 31.04 -1.17
C LEU A 359 6.60 29.94 -0.45
N GLY A 360 6.50 28.68 -0.88
CA GLY A 360 7.32 27.59 -0.36
C GLY A 360 8.80 27.68 -0.76
N ALA A 361 9.13 28.33 -1.88
CA ALA A 361 10.50 28.58 -2.30
C ALA A 361 11.13 29.81 -1.61
N LEU A 362 10.30 30.73 -1.09
CA LEU A 362 10.74 32.00 -0.52
C LEU A 362 11.82 31.86 0.58
N PRO A 363 11.75 30.91 1.55
CA PRO A 363 12.78 30.77 2.56
C PRO A 363 14.17 30.52 1.97
N PHE A 364 14.27 29.69 0.93
CA PHE A 364 15.56 29.38 0.29
C PHE A 364 16.14 30.61 -0.42
N VAL A 365 15.29 31.39 -1.08
CA VAL A 365 15.68 32.65 -1.72
C VAL A 365 16.14 33.66 -0.67
N LEU A 366 15.38 33.82 0.42
CA LEU A 366 15.74 34.71 1.51
C LEU A 366 17.05 34.29 2.19
N THR A 367 17.27 33.00 2.45
CA THR A 367 18.52 32.48 3.00
C THR A 367 19.70 32.81 2.10
N ALA A 368 19.58 32.61 0.79
CA ALA A 368 20.64 32.97 -0.15
C ALA A 368 20.93 34.48 -0.18
N VAL A 369 19.88 35.31 -0.20
CA VAL A 369 20.01 36.78 -0.17
C VAL A 369 20.68 37.24 1.12
N VAL A 370 20.24 36.74 2.28
CA VAL A 370 20.85 37.09 3.58
C VAL A 370 22.31 36.64 3.64
N ALA A 371 22.63 35.45 3.15
CA ALA A 371 24.01 34.97 3.11
C ALA A 371 24.92 35.87 2.25
N VAL A 372 24.44 36.35 1.10
CA VAL A 372 25.19 37.29 0.24
C VAL A 372 25.33 38.66 0.92
N LEU A 373 24.27 39.17 1.54
CA LEU A 373 24.33 40.44 2.28
C LEU A 373 25.25 40.37 3.51
N ALA A 374 25.45 39.18 4.09
CA ALA A 374 26.38 38.94 5.18
C ALA A 374 27.85 38.72 4.72
N GLY A 375 28.17 39.00 3.45
CA GLY A 375 29.52 38.85 2.90
C GLY A 375 29.79 37.49 2.22
N GLY A 376 28.78 36.65 2.06
CA GLY A 376 28.87 35.42 1.28
C GLY A 376 29.03 35.67 -0.22
N PRO A 377 29.48 34.66 -0.98
CA PRO A 377 29.73 34.81 -2.40
C PRO A 377 28.43 34.92 -3.22
N ALA A 378 28.46 35.75 -4.28
CA ALA A 378 27.28 36.06 -5.09
C ALA A 378 26.64 34.84 -5.80
N TRP A 379 27.40 33.76 -6.03
CA TRP A 379 26.88 32.54 -6.67
C TRP A 379 25.78 31.85 -5.85
N LEU A 380 25.67 32.14 -4.55
CA LEU A 380 24.55 31.66 -3.72
C LEU A 380 23.18 32.11 -4.26
N LEU A 381 23.11 33.30 -4.89
CA LEU A 381 21.90 33.77 -5.57
C LEU A 381 21.54 32.90 -6.79
N ALA A 382 22.55 32.43 -7.53
CA ALA A 382 22.33 31.48 -8.62
C ALA A 382 21.81 30.13 -8.08
N GLY A 383 22.31 29.69 -6.91
CA GLY A 383 21.78 28.52 -6.19
C GLY A 383 20.30 28.66 -5.83
N ALA A 384 19.83 29.88 -5.50
CA ALA A 384 18.43 30.16 -5.21
C ALA A 384 17.49 30.06 -6.43
N LEU A 385 18.01 30.03 -7.65
CA LEU A 385 17.20 29.77 -8.84
C LEU A 385 16.64 28.35 -8.87
N LEU A 386 17.39 27.37 -8.35
CA LEU A 386 16.98 25.97 -8.33
C LEU A 386 15.64 25.74 -7.59
N PRO A 387 15.45 26.17 -6.33
CA PRO A 387 14.16 26.00 -5.63
C PRO A 387 13.01 26.76 -6.33
N VAL A 388 13.28 27.89 -6.98
CA VAL A 388 12.27 28.62 -7.76
C VAL A 388 11.86 27.82 -9.00
N ILE A 389 12.82 27.29 -9.76
CA ILE A 389 12.56 26.44 -10.93
C ILE A 389 11.76 25.19 -10.51
N VAL A 390 12.16 24.54 -9.42
CA VAL A 390 11.45 23.37 -8.86
C VAL A 390 10.03 23.76 -8.44
N ALA A 391 9.84 24.91 -7.78
CA ALA A 391 8.53 25.40 -7.39
C ALA A 391 7.62 25.66 -8.60
N LEU A 392 8.14 26.29 -9.66
CA LEU A 392 7.40 26.54 -10.89
C LEU A 392 7.03 25.23 -11.61
N ALA A 393 7.96 24.27 -11.68
CA ALA A 393 7.71 22.95 -12.26
C ALA A 393 6.61 22.20 -11.48
N LEU A 394 6.69 22.19 -10.14
CA LEU A 394 5.68 21.59 -9.27
C LEU A 394 4.33 22.30 -9.38
N ALA A 395 4.30 23.63 -9.45
CA ALA A 395 3.06 24.40 -9.63
C ALA A 395 2.37 24.06 -10.95
N THR A 396 3.14 24.03 -12.03
CA THR A 396 2.67 23.67 -13.37
C THR A 396 2.11 22.24 -13.40
N ASP A 397 2.84 21.29 -12.81
CA ASP A 397 2.41 19.90 -12.73
C ASP A 397 1.14 19.73 -11.89
N ARG A 398 1.06 20.39 -10.73
CA ARG A 398 -0.15 20.39 -9.89
C ARG A 398 -1.34 20.99 -10.63
N ALA A 399 -1.16 22.15 -11.28
CA ALA A 399 -2.24 22.81 -12.01
C ALA A 399 -2.80 21.93 -13.14
N ARG A 400 -1.93 21.25 -13.89
CA ARG A 400 -2.33 20.30 -14.94
C ARG A 400 -2.96 19.02 -14.39
N ALA A 401 -2.58 18.61 -13.18
CA ALA A 401 -3.11 17.40 -12.55
C ALA A 401 -4.52 17.60 -11.97
N LEU A 402 -4.90 18.81 -11.56
CA LEU A 402 -6.21 19.07 -10.97
C LEU A 402 -7.33 18.86 -11.98
N GLY A 403 -8.30 18.05 -11.59
CA GLY A 403 -9.55 17.95 -12.30
C GLY A 403 -10.49 16.95 -11.65
N HIS A 404 -11.76 17.07 -12.01
CA HIS A 404 -12.81 16.15 -11.61
C HIS A 404 -13.73 15.83 -12.79
N ALA A 405 -14.48 14.74 -12.71
CA ALA A 405 -15.54 14.41 -13.64
C ALA A 405 -16.54 13.46 -12.97
N PHE A 406 -17.77 13.43 -13.48
CA PHE A 406 -18.72 12.36 -13.23
C PHE A 406 -19.04 11.69 -14.58
N VAL A 407 -18.70 10.41 -14.73
CA VAL A 407 -18.84 9.68 -15.99
C VAL A 407 -19.17 8.21 -15.71
N ASP A 408 -20.11 7.64 -16.45
CA ASP A 408 -20.57 6.25 -16.31
C ASP A 408 -20.85 5.84 -14.86
N GLY A 409 -21.51 6.71 -14.08
CA GLY A 409 -21.82 6.45 -12.68
C GLY A 409 -20.61 6.48 -11.73
N HIS A 410 -19.46 6.97 -12.17
CA HIS A 410 -18.24 7.09 -11.36
C HIS A 410 -17.83 8.55 -11.14
N VAL A 411 -17.55 8.88 -9.88
CA VAL A 411 -16.87 10.11 -9.48
C VAL A 411 -15.37 9.92 -9.71
N VAL A 412 -14.81 10.74 -10.59
CA VAL A 412 -13.39 10.73 -10.91
C VAL A 412 -12.75 12.00 -10.38
N MET A 413 -11.69 11.84 -9.59
CA MET A 413 -10.91 12.94 -9.03
C MET A 413 -9.44 12.72 -9.32
N ARG A 414 -8.74 13.77 -9.76
CA ARG A 414 -7.30 13.73 -9.98
C ARG A 414 -6.62 14.87 -9.25
N SER A 415 -5.59 14.53 -8.47
CA SER A 415 -4.82 15.50 -7.72
C SER A 415 -3.38 15.05 -7.48
N GLY A 416 -2.55 15.95 -6.94
CA GLY A 416 -1.15 15.70 -6.63
C GLY A 416 -0.18 16.21 -7.70
N SER A 417 1.11 15.93 -7.50
CA SER A 417 2.18 16.24 -8.45
C SER A 417 3.22 15.13 -8.46
N VAL A 418 4.19 15.17 -7.53
CA VAL A 418 5.18 14.10 -7.37
C VAL A 418 4.52 12.74 -7.15
N LEU A 419 3.48 12.71 -6.33
CA LEU A 419 2.57 11.58 -6.18
C LEU A 419 1.21 12.02 -6.72
N ARG A 420 0.99 11.85 -8.02
CA ARG A 420 -0.31 12.09 -8.65
C ARG A 420 -1.17 10.83 -8.53
N SER A 421 -2.45 10.99 -8.20
CA SER A 421 -3.44 9.92 -8.29
C SER A 421 -4.63 10.37 -9.15
N ARG A 422 -5.20 9.42 -9.90
CA ARG A 422 -6.54 9.52 -10.49
C ARG A 422 -7.40 8.44 -9.84
N ASP A 423 -8.34 8.87 -9.03
CA ASP A 423 -9.20 8.00 -8.24
C ASP A 423 -10.59 8.00 -8.89
N ALA A 424 -11.12 6.81 -9.20
CA ALA A 424 -12.44 6.63 -9.77
C ALA A 424 -13.25 5.75 -8.82
N VAL A 425 -14.34 6.30 -8.29
CA VAL A 425 -15.22 5.64 -7.31
C VAL A 425 -16.63 5.61 -7.86
N ALA A 426 -17.29 4.47 -7.79
CA ALA A 426 -18.69 4.35 -8.17
C ALA A 426 -19.57 5.18 -7.22
N ALA A 427 -20.51 5.94 -7.79
CA ALA A 427 -21.40 6.85 -7.04
C ALA A 427 -22.14 6.14 -5.91
N GLY A 428 -22.58 4.89 -6.11
CA GLY A 428 -23.26 4.10 -5.08
C GLY A 428 -22.42 3.80 -3.83
N HIS A 429 -21.10 4.01 -3.88
CA HIS A 429 -20.20 3.87 -2.73
C HIS A 429 -19.82 5.21 -2.09
N VAL A 430 -20.33 6.33 -2.60
CA VAL A 430 -20.18 7.65 -2.00
C VAL A 430 -21.27 7.80 -0.93
N ILE A 431 -20.85 7.78 0.33
CA ILE A 431 -21.76 7.83 1.49
C ILE A 431 -21.98 9.27 2.01
N GLY A 432 -21.20 10.22 1.52
CA GLY A 432 -21.31 11.62 1.90
C GLY A 432 -20.24 12.49 1.23
N TRP A 433 -20.37 13.79 1.42
CA TRP A 433 -19.46 14.78 0.87
C TRP A 433 -18.93 15.69 1.98
N ASN A 434 -17.64 15.99 1.93
CA ASN A 434 -17.01 16.97 2.79
C ASN A 434 -16.48 18.14 1.95
N GLN A 435 -16.91 19.35 2.30
CA GLN A 435 -16.42 20.59 1.70
C GLN A 435 -15.65 21.38 2.75
N ARG A 436 -14.36 21.61 2.49
CA ARG A 436 -13.50 22.40 3.38
C ARG A 436 -12.87 23.54 2.60
N ALA A 437 -13.05 24.76 3.10
CA ALA A 437 -12.44 25.94 2.51
C ALA A 437 -11.65 26.74 3.56
N THR A 438 -10.36 26.97 3.30
CA THR A 438 -9.59 27.96 4.05
C THR A 438 -10.07 29.37 3.71
N TRP A 439 -9.73 30.36 4.54
CA TRP A 439 -10.07 31.77 4.28
C TRP A 439 -9.68 32.23 2.85
N PHE A 440 -8.47 31.89 2.41
CA PHE A 440 -7.99 32.19 1.05
C PHE A 440 -8.76 31.45 -0.05
N GLN A 441 -9.23 30.23 0.20
CA GLN A 441 -10.04 29.49 -0.77
C GLN A 441 -11.42 30.13 -0.91
N ARG A 442 -12.06 30.52 0.20
CA ARG A 442 -13.35 31.22 0.18
C ARG A 442 -13.28 32.53 -0.61
N ARG A 443 -12.24 33.34 -0.39
CA ARG A 443 -12.04 34.59 -1.15
C ARG A 443 -11.84 34.37 -2.65
N ALA A 444 -11.33 33.19 -3.04
CA ALA A 444 -11.12 32.81 -4.43
C ALA A 444 -12.29 32.00 -5.04
N GLY A 445 -13.39 31.77 -4.31
CA GLY A 445 -14.50 30.94 -4.77
C GLY A 445 -14.16 29.45 -4.89
N LEU A 446 -13.18 28.97 -4.12
CA LEU A 446 -12.67 27.60 -4.18
C LEU A 446 -13.01 26.81 -2.90
N VAL A 447 -13.09 25.49 -3.03
CA VAL A 447 -13.25 24.53 -1.94
C VAL A 447 -12.34 23.32 -2.15
N ALA A 448 -11.98 22.63 -1.07
CA ALA A 448 -11.51 21.25 -1.17
C ALA A 448 -12.72 20.33 -1.02
N LEU A 449 -12.94 19.46 -2.00
CA LEU A 449 -14.06 18.53 -2.05
C LEU A 449 -13.55 17.12 -1.76
N ALA A 450 -14.24 16.39 -0.90
CA ALA A 450 -13.99 14.98 -0.66
C ALA A 450 -15.28 14.17 -0.74
N ALA A 451 -15.27 13.13 -1.58
CA ALA A 451 -16.27 12.07 -1.59
C ALA A 451 -15.90 11.07 -0.48
N THR A 452 -16.72 10.98 0.55
CA THR A 452 -16.54 10.03 1.65
C THR A 452 -16.95 8.65 1.19
N THR A 453 -16.10 7.65 1.46
CA THR A 453 -16.31 6.26 1.03
C THR A 453 -16.01 5.31 2.17
N ALA A 454 -16.75 4.22 2.32
CA ALA A 454 -16.44 3.18 3.31
C ALA A 454 -15.18 2.35 2.96
N GLY A 455 -14.51 2.66 1.84
CA GLY A 455 -13.33 1.98 1.36
C GLY A 455 -12.09 2.85 1.25
N GLY A 456 -10.95 2.19 1.06
CA GLY A 456 -9.67 2.87 0.90
C GLY A 456 -9.28 3.72 2.12
N LYS A 457 -8.86 4.96 1.89
CA LYS A 457 -8.48 5.94 2.94
C LYS A 457 -9.69 6.63 3.61
N GLY A 458 -10.90 6.13 3.40
CA GLY A 458 -12.14 6.72 3.91
C GLY A 458 -12.69 7.89 3.07
N GLN A 459 -11.90 8.42 2.14
CA GLN A 459 -12.32 9.47 1.23
C GLN A 459 -11.45 9.54 -0.02
N VAL A 460 -12.06 9.98 -1.12
CA VAL A 460 -11.38 10.47 -2.32
C VAL A 460 -11.55 11.97 -2.38
N HIS A 461 -10.44 12.71 -2.42
CA HIS A 461 -10.49 14.17 -2.32
C HIS A 461 -9.72 14.86 -3.44
N VAL A 462 -10.24 16.01 -3.84
CA VAL A 462 -9.61 16.90 -4.80
C VAL A 462 -9.62 18.34 -4.27
N PRO A 463 -8.45 18.98 -4.15
CA PRO A 463 -8.35 20.34 -3.64
C PRO A 463 -8.59 21.42 -4.71
N ASP A 464 -9.02 22.61 -4.26
CA ASP A 464 -9.18 23.82 -5.09
C ASP A 464 -10.18 23.65 -6.26
N VAL A 465 -11.34 23.07 -6.00
CA VAL A 465 -12.49 23.00 -6.92
C VAL A 465 -13.27 24.32 -6.84
N PRO A 466 -13.73 24.92 -7.95
CA PRO A 466 -14.73 25.99 -7.91
C PRO A 466 -15.98 25.54 -7.13
N ALA A 467 -16.49 26.38 -6.23
CA ALA A 467 -17.60 26.01 -5.34
C ALA A 467 -18.82 25.49 -6.11
N ASP A 468 -19.23 26.16 -7.18
CA ASP A 468 -20.39 25.76 -7.99
C ASP A 468 -20.16 24.41 -8.68
N ALA A 469 -18.94 24.17 -9.18
CA ALA A 469 -18.56 22.89 -9.78
C ALA A 469 -18.51 21.76 -8.75
N ALA A 470 -18.12 22.05 -7.51
CA ALA A 470 -18.12 21.08 -6.42
C ALA A 470 -19.54 20.63 -6.05
N ILE A 471 -20.48 21.59 -5.98
CA ILE A 471 -21.91 21.31 -5.76
C ILE A 471 -22.48 20.53 -6.94
N ALA A 472 -22.24 20.98 -8.17
CA ALA A 472 -22.74 20.30 -9.38
C ALA A 472 -22.23 18.85 -9.48
N LEU A 473 -20.97 18.59 -9.14
CA LEU A 473 -20.43 17.24 -9.11
C LEU A 473 -21.12 16.37 -8.05
N ALA A 474 -21.33 16.90 -6.84
CA ALA A 474 -21.94 16.16 -5.75
C ALA A 474 -23.41 15.85 -6.03
N GLU A 475 -24.15 16.80 -6.61
CA GLU A 475 -25.55 16.61 -6.99
C GLU A 475 -25.70 15.64 -8.17
N ALA A 476 -24.82 15.71 -9.17
CA ALA A 476 -24.85 14.77 -10.29
C ALA A 476 -24.53 13.33 -9.84
N ALA A 477 -23.60 13.16 -8.89
CA ALA A 477 -23.18 11.86 -8.41
C ALA A 477 -24.14 11.24 -7.39
N THR A 478 -24.72 12.06 -6.51
CA THR A 478 -25.67 11.61 -5.46
C THR A 478 -26.85 12.58 -5.40
N PRO A 479 -27.81 12.47 -6.35
CA PRO A 479 -28.96 13.37 -6.40
C PRO A 479 -29.76 13.38 -5.10
N GLY A 480 -30.20 14.55 -4.66
CA GLY A 480 -31.00 14.75 -3.45
C GLY A 480 -30.24 14.77 -2.12
N LEU A 481 -28.99 14.27 -2.08
CA LEU A 481 -28.19 14.31 -0.85
C LEU A 481 -27.70 15.73 -0.54
N VAL A 482 -27.31 16.48 -1.57
CA VAL A 482 -26.83 17.87 -1.43
C VAL A 482 -27.92 18.88 -1.73
N GLY A 483 -28.82 18.58 -2.67
CA GLY A 483 -29.92 19.46 -3.08
C GLY A 483 -30.76 20.04 -1.93
N GLN A 484 -30.97 19.28 -0.85
CA GLN A 484 -31.69 19.74 0.35
C GLN A 484 -31.02 20.90 1.11
N PHE A 485 -29.74 21.17 0.85
CA PHE A 485 -28.97 22.26 1.47
C PHE A 485 -28.74 23.44 0.53
N LEU A 486 -29.25 23.37 -0.70
CA LEU A 486 -29.13 24.46 -1.66
C LEU A 486 -30.27 25.46 -1.43
N GLU A 487 -29.92 26.70 -1.12
CA GLU A 487 -30.89 27.80 -1.11
C GLU A 487 -31.22 28.18 -2.56
N GLU A 488 -32.49 28.31 -2.91
CA GLU A 488 -32.92 28.94 -4.17
C GLU A 488 -32.36 30.36 -4.18
N ARG A 489 -31.55 30.67 -5.20
CA ARG A 489 -30.86 31.95 -5.33
C ARG A 489 -31.60 32.91 -6.24
#